data_AF-A0AA85A400-F1
#
_entry.id   AF-A0AA85A400-F1
#
_cell.length_a   1.000
_cell.length_b   1.000
_cell.length_c   1.000
_cell.angle_alpha   90.00
_cell.angle_beta   90.00
_cell.angle_gamma   90.00
#
_symmetry.space_group_name_H-M   'P 1'
#
loop_
_entity.id
_entity.type
_entity.pdbx_description
1 polymer ?
#
loop_
_entity_poly.entity_id
_entity_poly.type
_entity_poly.pdbx_seq_one_letter_code
_entity_poly.pdbx_strand_id
1 'polypeptide(L)'
;MVLIVYGFPNAISALRFEWAWQNPNLSRRLKDSLPVRKSRETSFDYRLRVLALMLCSGPWNRLGLTIHWIKQSYARNLSENLVPPLHMPIAFGPIDSNCSETPSTKTASFGLCQICNIPFSVDSSIPLTCPSSCPLGQWHLLCLANYMTQAETVPDRLEISYLIPLSASCPACFNAELLWPSLIKSWKMKTIASKHSCSSTSL
;
A
#
# COMPACT_ATOMS: atom_id res chain seq x y z
N MET A 1 -16.80 -2.55 17.26
CA MET A 1 -15.89 -1.92 16.28
C MET A 1 -16.74 -1.39 15.12
N VAL A 2 -16.59 -0.14 14.71
CA VAL A 2 -17.39 0.49 13.62
C VAL A 2 -16.58 0.69 12.33
N LEU A 3 -15.28 0.88 12.48
CA LEU A 3 -14.30 1.16 11.43
C LEU A 3 -13.03 0.37 11.75
N ILE A 4 -12.35 -0.14 10.74
CA ILE A 4 -11.01 -0.72 10.84
C ILE A 4 -10.13 -0.17 9.71
N VAL A 5 -8.83 -0.07 9.97
CA VAL A 5 -7.81 0.19 8.95
C VAL A 5 -6.90 -1.03 8.89
N TYR A 6 -6.69 -1.58 7.70
CA TYR A 6 -5.82 -2.75 7.47
C TYR A 6 -4.96 -2.57 6.23
N GLY A 7 -4.12 -3.55 5.91
CA GLY A 7 -3.15 -3.48 4.80
C GLY A 7 -1.75 -3.05 5.22
N PHE A 8 -1.49 -2.99 6.53
CA PHE A 8 -0.16 -2.68 7.06
C PHE A 8 0.89 -3.73 6.63
N PRO A 9 2.12 -3.30 6.31
CA PRO A 9 3.18 -4.21 5.87
C PRO A 9 3.62 -5.21 6.95
N ASN A 10 3.47 -4.86 8.23
CA ASN A 10 3.76 -5.70 9.39
C ASN A 10 3.04 -5.21 10.66
N ALA A 11 3.01 -6.05 11.71
CA ALA A 11 2.36 -5.72 12.99
C ALA A 11 2.94 -4.47 13.67
N ILE A 12 4.25 -4.24 13.57
CA ILE A 12 4.91 -3.07 14.19
C ILE A 12 4.37 -1.77 13.60
N SER A 13 4.18 -1.71 12.27
CA SER A 13 3.63 -0.53 11.60
C SER A 13 2.16 -0.27 11.99
N ALA A 14 1.38 -1.34 12.17
CA ALA A 14 0.00 -1.26 12.67
C ALA A 14 -0.04 -0.73 14.11
N LEU A 15 0.81 -1.25 15.00
CA LEU A 15 0.89 -0.81 16.40
C LEU A 15 1.31 0.66 16.51
N ARG A 16 2.28 1.10 15.68
CA ARG A 16 2.69 2.52 15.64
C ARG A 16 1.56 3.43 15.16
N PHE A 17 0.76 2.97 14.20
CA PHE A 17 -0.43 3.69 13.74
C PHE A 17 -1.48 3.75 14.84
N GLU A 18 -1.82 2.62 15.45
CA GLU A 18 -2.78 2.54 16.55
C GLU A 18 -2.41 3.48 17.70
N TRP A 19 -1.16 3.42 18.17
CA TRP A 19 -0.69 4.25 19.26
C TRP A 19 -0.78 5.74 18.94
N ALA A 20 -0.38 6.15 17.73
CA ALA A 20 -0.45 7.54 17.29
C ALA A 20 -1.89 8.04 17.20
N TRP A 21 -2.83 7.17 16.82
CA TRP A 21 -4.26 7.50 16.74
C TRP A 21 -4.91 7.61 18.13
N GLN A 22 -4.49 6.76 19.08
CA GLN A 22 -4.94 6.83 20.47
C GLN A 22 -4.34 8.04 21.21
N ASN A 23 -3.10 8.44 20.88
CA ASN A 23 -2.33 9.47 21.56
C ASN A 23 -1.88 10.60 20.61
N PRO A 24 -2.81 11.32 19.94
CA PRO A 24 -2.47 12.29 18.90
C PRO A 24 -1.56 13.42 19.39
N ASN A 25 -1.82 13.96 20.59
CA ASN A 25 -1.06 15.07 21.17
C ASN A 25 0.38 14.69 21.54
N LEU A 26 0.62 13.40 21.85
CA LEU A 26 1.95 12.87 22.19
C LEU A 26 2.71 12.42 20.94
N SER A 27 2.00 12.21 19.83
CA SER A 27 2.61 11.79 18.57
C SER A 27 3.39 12.94 17.95
N ARG A 28 4.73 12.79 17.92
CA ARG A 28 5.65 13.75 17.28
C ARG A 28 5.27 14.13 15.85
N ARG A 29 4.62 13.23 15.11
CA ARG A 29 4.22 13.44 13.71
C ARG A 29 2.91 14.18 13.52
N LEU A 30 2.09 14.25 14.57
CA LEU A 30 0.75 14.81 14.50
C LEU A 30 0.63 16.10 15.28
N LYS A 31 1.30 16.23 16.43
CA LYS A 31 1.12 17.33 17.39
C LYS A 31 1.03 18.73 16.76
N ASP A 32 1.84 19.02 15.74
CA ASP A 32 1.94 20.34 15.12
C ASP A 32 0.90 20.55 14.00
N SER A 33 0.29 19.47 13.49
CA SER A 33 -0.70 19.46 12.40
C SER A 33 -2.10 19.03 12.85
N LEU A 34 -2.32 18.86 14.15
CA LEU A 34 -3.60 18.41 14.67
C LEU A 34 -4.73 19.40 14.36
N PRO A 35 -5.91 18.90 13.98
CA PRO A 35 -7.05 19.75 13.80
C PRO A 35 -7.50 20.37 15.12
N VAL A 36 -7.83 21.66 15.11
CA VAL A 36 -8.52 22.30 16.24
C VAL A 36 -9.90 21.64 16.41
N ARG A 37 -10.25 21.34 17.66
CA ARG A 37 -11.55 20.75 18.00
C ARG A 37 -12.67 21.75 17.70
N LYS A 38 -13.67 21.33 16.93
CA LYS A 38 -14.81 22.20 16.60
C LYS A 38 -15.78 22.30 17.79
N SER A 39 -16.51 23.41 17.88
CA SER A 39 -17.57 23.55 18.86
C SER A 39 -18.64 22.47 18.64
N ARG A 40 -19.11 21.84 19.74
CA ARG A 40 -20.07 20.71 19.74
C ARG A 40 -19.62 19.45 18.97
N GLU A 41 -18.33 19.30 18.67
CA GLU A 41 -17.81 18.12 17.98
C GLU A 41 -17.77 16.89 18.90
N THR A 42 -18.31 15.78 18.40
CA THR A 42 -18.26 14.50 19.12
C THR A 42 -16.82 13.98 19.17
N SER A 43 -16.50 13.21 20.21
CA SER A 43 -15.20 12.54 20.31
C SER A 43 -14.92 11.61 19.13
N PHE A 44 -15.97 11.05 18.51
CA PHE A 44 -15.87 10.19 17.34
C PHE A 44 -15.47 10.99 16.09
N ASP A 45 -16.14 12.09 15.81
CA ASP A 45 -15.86 12.93 14.64
C ASP A 45 -14.45 13.52 14.71
N TYR A 46 -14.02 13.96 15.91
CA TYR A 46 -12.65 14.41 16.14
C TYR A 46 -11.62 13.32 15.81
N ARG A 47 -11.83 12.10 16.32
CA ARG A 47 -10.93 10.95 16.04
C ARG A 47 -10.92 10.57 14.57
N LEU A 48 -12.05 10.71 13.87
CA LEU A 48 -12.12 10.47 12.43
C LEU A 48 -11.33 11.52 11.63
N ARG A 49 -11.35 12.79 12.04
CA ARG A 49 -10.50 13.82 11.43
C ARG A 49 -9.01 13.59 11.69
N VAL A 50 -8.65 13.17 12.90
CA VAL A 50 -7.27 12.74 13.21
C VAL A 50 -6.86 11.56 12.34
N LEU A 51 -7.75 10.59 12.13
CA LEU A 51 -7.50 9.46 11.23
C LEU A 51 -7.24 9.95 9.80
N ALA A 52 -8.08 10.82 9.26
CA ALA A 52 -7.89 11.40 7.92
C ALA A 52 -6.54 12.11 7.79
N LEU A 53 -6.16 12.91 8.80
CA LEU A 53 -4.83 13.54 8.86
C LEU A 53 -3.70 12.50 8.83
N MET A 54 -3.82 11.42 9.61
CA MET A 54 -2.82 10.35 9.63
C MET A 54 -2.68 9.68 8.27
N LEU A 55 -3.78 9.39 7.57
CA LEU A 55 -3.75 8.77 6.24
C LEU A 55 -3.07 9.67 5.19
N CYS A 56 -3.15 11.00 5.36
CA CYS A 56 -2.49 11.97 4.49
C CYS A 56 -1.04 12.31 4.92
N SER A 57 -0.61 11.88 6.10
CA SER A 57 0.71 12.20 6.66
C SER A 57 1.73 11.10 6.44
N GLY A 58 2.99 11.48 6.21
CA GLY A 58 4.10 10.54 6.19
C GLY A 58 4.34 9.93 7.58
N PRO A 59 4.63 8.62 7.71
CA PRO A 59 4.96 7.67 6.63
C PRO A 59 3.75 6.89 6.09
N TRP A 60 2.54 7.13 6.58
CA TRP A 60 1.38 6.28 6.30
C TRP A 60 0.79 6.52 4.91
N ASN A 61 0.89 7.75 4.39
CA ASN A 61 0.40 8.17 3.09
C ASN A 61 1.05 7.48 1.86
N ARG A 62 2.00 6.57 2.06
CA ARG A 62 2.62 5.73 1.02
C ARG A 62 2.31 4.24 1.20
N LEU A 63 1.56 3.88 2.23
CA LEU A 63 1.18 2.50 2.51
C LEU A 63 -0.13 2.15 1.80
N GLY A 64 -0.27 0.90 1.39
CA GLY A 64 -1.51 0.35 0.83
C GLY A 64 -2.60 0.10 1.84
N LEU A 65 -2.97 1.12 2.62
CA LEU A 65 -3.98 0.97 3.67
C LEU A 65 -5.38 0.96 3.06
N THR A 66 -6.26 0.16 3.64
CA THR A 66 -7.68 0.13 3.32
C THR A 66 -8.47 0.54 4.55
N ILE A 67 -9.40 1.46 4.36
CA ILE A 67 -10.32 1.92 5.41
C ILE A 67 -11.62 1.16 5.23
N HIS A 68 -12.12 0.50 6.26
CA HIS A 68 -13.29 -0.38 6.13
C HIS A 68 -14.33 -0.07 7.20
N TRP A 69 -15.51 0.34 6.75
CA TRP A 69 -16.68 0.58 7.59
C TRP A 69 -17.44 -0.72 7.84
N ILE A 70 -17.29 -1.27 9.05
CA ILE A 70 -17.96 -2.50 9.47
C ILE A 70 -19.46 -2.24 9.69
N LYS A 71 -19.79 -1.08 10.27
CA LYS A 71 -21.18 -0.64 10.49
C LYS A 71 -21.47 0.60 9.64
N GLN A 72 -22.20 0.41 8.55
CA GLN A 72 -22.52 1.49 7.60
C GLN A 72 -23.36 2.62 8.21
N SER A 73 -24.15 2.35 9.26
CA SER A 73 -24.90 3.39 9.99
C SER A 73 -24.00 4.44 10.64
N TYR A 74 -22.75 4.10 10.94
CA TYR A 74 -21.74 5.01 11.50
C TYR A 74 -20.82 5.60 10.43
N ALA A 75 -21.00 5.24 9.16
CA ALA A 75 -20.20 5.80 8.09
C ALA A 75 -20.37 7.32 8.05
N ARG A 76 -19.25 8.00 7.93
CA ARG A 76 -19.14 9.45 7.76
C ARG A 76 -18.13 9.71 6.65
N ASN A 77 -18.29 10.85 5.97
CA ASN A 77 -17.24 11.30 5.06
C ASN A 77 -15.96 11.57 5.88
N LEU A 78 -14.83 11.08 5.39
CA LEU A 78 -13.50 11.35 5.97
C LEU A 78 -13.13 12.82 5.69
N SER A 79 -13.85 13.75 6.32
CA SER A 79 -13.74 15.23 6.24
C SER A 79 -13.84 15.85 4.84
N GLU A 80 -14.35 17.08 4.77
CA GLU A 80 -14.44 17.86 3.52
C GLU A 80 -13.06 18.31 2.99
N ASN A 81 -12.03 18.34 3.84
CA ASN A 81 -10.71 18.92 3.53
C ASN A 81 -9.54 17.91 3.50
N LEU A 82 -9.72 16.67 3.98
CA LEU A 82 -8.67 15.64 4.04
C LEU A 82 -9.21 14.31 3.52
N VAL A 83 -9.33 14.20 2.20
CA VAL A 83 -9.73 12.95 1.54
C VAL A 83 -8.54 11.97 1.59
N PRO A 84 -8.75 10.68 1.94
CA PRO A 84 -7.70 9.68 1.85
C PRO A 84 -7.04 9.69 0.47
N PRO A 85 -5.72 9.41 0.39
CA PRO A 85 -5.04 9.28 -0.90
C PRO A 85 -5.77 8.29 -1.83
N LEU A 86 -5.75 8.55 -3.15
CA LEU A 86 -6.49 7.74 -4.15
C LEU A 86 -6.19 6.24 -4.10
N HIS A 87 -4.99 5.86 -3.64
CA HIS A 87 -4.57 4.47 -3.52
C HIS A 87 -5.08 3.76 -2.26
N MET A 88 -5.77 4.47 -1.36
CA MET A 88 -6.35 3.92 -0.13
C MET A 88 -7.87 3.77 -0.29
N PRO A 89 -8.36 2.57 -0.63
CA PRO A 89 -9.80 2.37 -0.84
C PRO A 89 -10.59 2.46 0.47
N ILE A 90 -11.84 2.88 0.35
CA ILE A 90 -12.84 2.84 1.42
C ILE A 90 -13.81 1.69 1.10
N ALA A 91 -13.80 0.66 1.93
CA ALA A 91 -14.66 -0.51 1.85
C ALA A 91 -15.80 -0.45 2.88
N PHE A 92 -16.86 -1.23 2.66
CA PHE A 92 -18.05 -1.28 3.50
C PHE A 92 -18.50 -2.73 3.70
N GLY A 93 -19.15 -3.00 4.84
CA GLY A 93 -19.80 -4.28 5.13
C GLY A 93 -19.04 -5.13 6.16
N PRO A 94 -19.50 -6.37 6.42
CA PRO A 94 -18.75 -7.30 7.25
C PRO A 94 -17.39 -7.63 6.61
N ILE A 95 -16.43 -8.03 7.44
CA ILE A 95 -15.11 -8.45 6.95
C ILE A 95 -15.22 -9.93 6.64
N ASP A 96 -15.26 -10.27 5.36
CA ASP A 96 -15.19 -11.68 4.97
C ASP A 96 -13.76 -12.18 5.19
N SER A 97 -13.63 -13.23 5.99
CA SER A 97 -12.36 -13.93 6.25
C SER A 97 -11.90 -14.77 5.06
N ASN A 98 -12.60 -14.72 3.93
CA ASN A 98 -12.32 -15.57 2.78
C ASN A 98 -11.24 -14.94 1.90
N CYS A 99 -10.02 -15.41 2.09
CA CYS A 99 -8.92 -15.24 1.15
C CYS A 99 -9.16 -16.22 -0.02
N SER A 100 -9.72 -15.73 -1.11
CA SER A 100 -9.81 -16.45 -2.40
C SER A 100 -9.68 -15.36 -3.46
N GLU A 101 -8.78 -15.41 -4.41
CA GLU A 101 -8.54 -16.52 -5.33
C GLU A 101 -7.02 -16.73 -5.53
N THR A 102 -6.61 -17.98 -5.55
CA THR A 102 -5.30 -18.41 -6.05
C THR A 102 -5.40 -18.58 -7.57
N PRO A 103 -4.85 -17.68 -8.39
CA PRO A 103 -4.51 -18.07 -9.75
C PRO A 103 -3.33 -19.05 -9.65
N SER A 104 -3.64 -20.32 -9.85
CA SER A 104 -2.64 -21.37 -10.12
C SER A 104 -1.78 -20.91 -11.29
N THR A 105 -0.58 -20.40 -10.99
CA THR A 105 0.34 -19.96 -12.03
C THR A 105 1.33 -21.09 -12.26
N LYS A 106 1.20 -21.74 -13.42
CA LYS A 106 2.16 -22.71 -13.92
C LYS A 106 3.56 -22.09 -13.92
N THR A 107 4.55 -22.90 -13.59
CA THR A 107 5.99 -22.59 -13.61
C THR A 107 6.40 -22.07 -15.00
N ALA A 108 6.30 -20.75 -15.18
CA ALA A 108 6.87 -20.07 -16.34
C ALA A 108 8.30 -19.68 -15.97
N SER A 109 9.27 -20.09 -16.80
CA SER A 109 10.61 -19.52 -16.78
C SER A 109 10.51 -17.99 -16.90
N PHE A 110 10.95 -17.27 -15.88
CA PHE A 110 11.01 -15.81 -15.94
C PHE A 110 12.15 -15.38 -16.88
N GLY A 111 11.97 -14.26 -17.58
CA GLY A 111 12.93 -13.74 -18.55
C GLY A 111 14.05 -12.93 -17.89
N LEU A 112 14.37 -11.78 -18.49
CA LEU A 112 15.32 -10.81 -17.95
C LEU A 112 14.56 -9.66 -17.28
N CYS A 113 15.16 -9.03 -16.27
CA CYS A 113 14.67 -7.77 -15.75
C CYS A 113 14.83 -6.66 -16.80
N GLN A 114 13.75 -5.99 -17.20
CA GLN A 114 13.77 -4.95 -18.23
C GLN A 114 14.62 -3.70 -17.88
N ILE A 115 14.94 -3.50 -16.60
CA ILE A 115 15.71 -2.31 -16.15
C ILE A 115 17.21 -2.60 -16.09
N CYS A 116 17.62 -3.75 -15.53
CA CYS A 116 19.03 -4.09 -15.37
C CYS A 116 19.53 -5.15 -16.35
N ASN A 117 18.65 -5.77 -17.13
CA ASN A 117 18.94 -6.84 -18.09
C ASN A 117 19.59 -8.10 -17.48
N ILE A 118 19.47 -8.29 -16.16
CA ILE A 118 19.96 -9.47 -15.44
C ILE A 118 18.82 -10.51 -15.34
N PRO A 119 19.10 -11.82 -15.54
CA PRO A 119 18.11 -12.88 -15.40
C PRO A 119 17.64 -13.06 -13.95
N PHE A 120 16.40 -13.52 -13.80
CA PHE A 120 15.87 -13.91 -12.49
C PHE A 120 16.43 -15.28 -12.10
N SER A 121 17.08 -15.34 -10.94
CA SER A 121 17.53 -16.60 -10.34
C SER A 121 16.34 -17.49 -9.94
N VAL A 122 16.42 -18.78 -10.30
CA VAL A 122 15.36 -19.79 -10.12
C VAL A 122 14.87 -19.88 -8.67
N ASP A 123 15.75 -19.65 -7.69
CA ASP A 123 15.45 -19.87 -6.28
C ASP A 123 15.20 -18.60 -5.46
N SER A 124 15.43 -17.40 -6.02
CA SER A 124 15.56 -16.19 -5.18
C SER A 124 14.90 -14.92 -5.68
N SER A 125 14.39 -14.84 -6.91
CA SER A 125 13.86 -13.57 -7.43
C SER A 125 12.58 -13.72 -8.25
N ILE A 126 11.45 -13.88 -7.56
CA ILE A 126 10.14 -13.74 -8.21
C ILE A 126 10.03 -12.30 -8.73
N PRO A 127 9.80 -12.08 -10.04
CA PRO A 127 9.73 -10.74 -10.60
C PRO A 127 8.45 -10.02 -10.18
N LEU A 128 8.54 -8.69 -10.11
CA LEU A 128 7.37 -7.84 -10.25
C LEU A 128 6.93 -7.87 -11.72
N THR A 129 5.62 -8.02 -11.93
CA THR A 129 5.03 -8.13 -13.26
C THR A 129 4.07 -6.97 -13.52
N CYS A 130 4.04 -6.48 -14.76
CA CYS A 130 3.07 -5.49 -15.20
C CYS A 130 1.62 -5.99 -15.00
N PRO A 131 0.70 -5.19 -14.44
CA PRO A 131 -0.70 -5.58 -14.26
C PRO A 131 -1.41 -5.79 -15.60
N SER A 132 -1.02 -5.06 -16.66
CA SER A 132 -1.53 -5.27 -18.02
C SER A 132 -0.86 -6.44 -18.76
N SER A 133 -0.09 -7.27 -18.06
CA SER A 133 0.57 -8.48 -18.60
C SER A 133 1.39 -8.24 -19.86
N CYS A 134 2.09 -7.10 -19.96
CA CYS A 134 2.92 -6.81 -21.12
C CYS A 134 4.17 -7.71 -21.17
N PRO A 135 4.68 -8.10 -22.36
CA PRO A 135 5.76 -9.08 -22.50
C PRO A 135 7.08 -8.68 -21.82
N LEU A 136 7.41 -7.40 -21.85
CA LEU A 136 8.62 -6.81 -21.26
C LEU A 136 8.41 -6.29 -19.84
N GLY A 137 7.26 -6.59 -19.24
CA GLY A 137 6.84 -6.06 -17.95
C GLY A 137 7.36 -6.87 -16.77
N GLN A 138 8.65 -7.20 -16.72
CA GLN A 138 9.25 -7.99 -15.64
C GLN A 138 10.42 -7.25 -15.01
N TRP A 139 10.42 -7.09 -13.69
CA TRP A 139 11.43 -6.32 -12.97
C TRP A 139 11.83 -6.94 -11.63
N HIS A 140 13.08 -6.71 -11.22
CA HIS A 140 13.47 -6.86 -9.82
C HIS A 140 12.74 -5.85 -8.94
N LEU A 141 12.47 -6.25 -7.70
CA LEU A 141 11.84 -5.41 -6.67
C LEU A 141 12.56 -4.05 -6.54
N LEU A 142 13.89 -4.08 -6.38
CA LEU A 142 14.70 -2.87 -6.18
C LEU A 142 14.84 -2.03 -7.45
N CYS A 143 14.95 -2.67 -8.61
CA CYS A 143 15.04 -1.95 -9.88
C CYS A 143 13.79 -1.11 -10.12
N LEU A 144 12.61 -1.72 -9.94
CA LEU A 144 11.36 -0.99 -10.12
C LEU A 144 11.15 0.06 -9.02
N ALA A 145 11.50 -0.24 -7.76
CA ALA A 145 11.41 0.72 -6.67
C ALA A 145 12.20 2.00 -6.97
N ASN A 146 13.46 1.85 -7.39
CA ASN A 146 14.34 2.98 -7.69
C ASN A 146 13.85 3.79 -8.89
N TYR A 147 13.33 3.12 -9.93
CA TYR A 147 12.73 3.80 -11.07
C TYR A 147 11.52 4.67 -10.64
N MET A 148 10.62 4.09 -9.84
CA MET A 148 9.40 4.77 -9.40
C MET A 148 9.71 5.94 -8.44
N THR A 149 10.72 5.83 -7.57
CA THR A 149 11.09 6.93 -6.67
C THR A 149 11.81 8.08 -7.39
N GLN A 150 12.59 7.79 -8.44
CA GLN A 150 13.22 8.81 -9.28
C GLN A 150 12.22 9.55 -10.15
N ALA A 151 11.16 8.88 -10.63
CA ALA A 151 10.12 9.52 -11.43
C ALA A 151 9.32 10.60 -10.65
N GLU A 152 9.34 10.55 -9.32
CA GLU A 152 8.59 11.47 -8.46
C GLU A 152 9.34 12.78 -8.13
N THR A 153 10.65 12.89 -8.44
CA THR A 153 11.43 14.10 -8.19
C THR A 153 11.16 15.16 -9.27
N VAL A 154 10.03 15.85 -9.17
CA VAL A 154 9.71 17.03 -10.00
C VAL A 154 10.38 18.28 -9.38
N PRO A 155 11.06 19.15 -10.15
CA PRO A 155 11.88 20.26 -9.62
C PRO A 155 11.17 21.37 -8.85
N ASP A 156 9.83 21.34 -8.74
CA ASP A 156 9.01 22.51 -8.35
C ASP A 156 8.17 22.29 -7.07
N ARG A 157 8.39 21.18 -6.36
CA ARG A 157 7.78 20.93 -5.04
C ARG A 157 8.90 20.78 -4.02
N LEU A 158 8.77 21.46 -2.87
CA LEU A 158 9.57 21.25 -1.65
C LEU A 158 10.00 19.77 -1.56
N GLU A 159 11.29 19.51 -1.66
CA GLU A 159 11.90 18.17 -1.84
C GLU A 159 11.58 17.22 -0.68
N ILE A 160 10.35 16.71 -0.61
CA ILE A 160 10.01 15.60 0.27
C ILE A 160 10.30 14.33 -0.52
N SER A 161 11.53 13.82 -0.39
CA SER A 161 11.91 12.52 -0.94
C SER A 161 11.25 11.40 -0.14
N TYR A 162 10.44 10.59 -0.81
CA TYR A 162 9.85 9.39 -0.23
C TYR A 162 10.68 8.17 -0.60
N LEU A 163 11.02 7.36 0.40
CA LEU A 163 11.73 6.09 0.18
C LEU A 163 10.81 5.01 -0.42
N ILE A 164 9.50 5.10 -0.15
CA ILE A 164 8.49 4.16 -0.64
C ILE A 164 7.84 4.77 -1.88
N PRO A 165 7.98 4.17 -3.06
CA PRO A 165 7.31 4.65 -4.26
C PRO A 165 5.81 4.52 -4.13
N LEU A 166 5.06 5.40 -4.80
CA LEU A 166 3.60 5.29 -4.85
C LEU A 166 3.13 4.80 -6.21
N SER A 167 3.39 5.57 -7.25
CA SER A 167 2.85 5.30 -8.58
C SER A 167 3.79 5.78 -9.67
N ALA A 168 3.84 5.05 -10.78
CA ALA A 168 4.55 5.45 -12.00
C ALA A 168 3.93 4.76 -13.21
N SER A 169 4.19 5.28 -14.41
CA SER A 169 3.87 4.54 -15.63
C SER A 169 4.81 3.35 -15.80
N CYS A 170 4.31 2.28 -16.41
CA CYS A 170 5.14 1.13 -16.74
C CYS A 170 6.28 1.53 -17.70
N PRO A 171 7.56 1.27 -17.36
CA PRO A 171 8.69 1.68 -18.19
C PRO A 171 8.78 0.92 -19.52
N ALA A 172 8.04 -0.19 -19.67
CA ALA A 172 8.05 -1.01 -20.86
C ALA A 172 6.95 -0.65 -21.87
N CYS A 173 5.70 -0.50 -21.38
CA CYS A 173 4.53 -0.33 -22.26
C CYS A 173 3.87 1.05 -22.16
N PHE A 174 4.19 1.85 -21.13
CA PHE A 174 3.61 3.17 -20.84
C PHE A 174 2.08 3.24 -20.66
N ASN A 175 1.34 2.19 -21.01
CA ASN A 175 -0.12 2.13 -20.94
C ASN A 175 -0.65 1.73 -19.56
N ALA A 176 0.18 1.06 -18.75
CA ALA A 176 -0.21 0.59 -17.43
C ALA A 176 0.28 1.56 -16.35
N GLU A 177 -0.63 2.01 -15.49
CA GLU A 177 -0.28 2.72 -14.26
C GLU A 177 0.10 1.71 -13.18
N LEU A 178 1.34 1.79 -12.72
CA LEU A 178 1.88 0.93 -11.69
C LEU A 178 1.60 1.54 -10.33
N LEU A 179 0.75 0.89 -9.53
CA LEU A 179 0.51 1.27 -8.15
C LEU A 179 1.30 0.35 -7.20
N TRP A 180 2.29 0.90 -6.50
CA TRP A 180 3.25 0.13 -5.70
C TRP A 180 2.57 -0.75 -4.63
N PRO A 181 1.61 -0.27 -3.83
CA PRO A 181 0.91 -1.14 -2.89
C PRO A 181 0.27 -2.40 -3.50
N SER A 182 -0.39 -2.25 -4.67
CA SER A 182 -1.04 -3.35 -5.38
C SER A 182 -0.02 -4.33 -5.96
N LEU A 183 1.08 -3.81 -6.51
CA LEU A 183 2.20 -4.62 -7.01
C LEU A 183 2.81 -5.46 -5.89
N ILE A 184 3.11 -4.86 -4.74
CA ILE A 184 3.68 -5.59 -3.59
C ILE A 184 2.69 -6.62 -3.03
N LYS A 185 1.39 -6.30 -2.99
CA LYS A 185 0.36 -7.26 -2.56
C LYS A 185 0.36 -8.49 -3.47
N SER A 186 0.28 -8.32 -4.79
CA SER A 186 0.30 -9.44 -5.74
C SER A 186 1.62 -10.23 -5.71
N TRP A 187 2.76 -9.54 -5.57
CA TRP A 187 4.07 -10.15 -5.46
C TRP A 187 4.24 -10.99 -4.18
N LYS A 188 3.75 -10.48 -3.04
CA LYS A 188 3.73 -11.24 -1.78
C LYS A 188 2.91 -12.53 -1.91
N MET A 189 1.76 -12.48 -2.58
CA MET A 189 0.97 -13.69 -2.81
C MET A 189 1.72 -14.71 -3.67
N LYS A 190 2.40 -14.27 -4.74
CA LYS A 190 3.23 -15.13 -5.60
C LYS A 190 4.41 -15.76 -4.84
N THR A 191 5.10 -14.97 -4.01
CA THR A 191 6.25 -15.45 -3.20
C THR A 191 5.85 -16.45 -2.13
N ILE A 192 4.69 -16.26 -1.48
CA ILE A 192 4.16 -17.21 -0.50
C ILE A 192 3.77 -18.53 -1.20
N ALA A 193 3.07 -18.45 -2.33
CA ALA A 193 2.66 -19.64 -3.10
C ALA A 193 3.87 -20.49 -3.54
N SER A 194 4.95 -19.86 -4.01
CA SER A 194 6.19 -20.56 -4.39
C SER A 194 6.91 -21.25 -3.22
N LYS A 195 6.85 -20.69 -2.02
CA LYS A 195 7.43 -21.34 -0.82
C LYS A 195 6.65 -22.60 -0.43
N HIS A 196 5.32 -22.53 -0.47
CA HIS A 196 4.46 -23.67 -0.14
C HIS A 196 4.55 -24.81 -1.15
N SER A 197 4.77 -24.54 -2.43
CA SER A 197 5.01 -25.59 -3.44
C SER A 197 6.35 -26.30 -3.24
N CYS A 198 7.38 -25.59 -2.77
CA CYS A 198 8.69 -26.18 -2.53
C CYS A 198 8.67 -27.11 -1.29
N SER A 199 7.94 -26.74 -0.22
CA SER A 199 7.84 -27.55 1.00
C SER A 199 6.91 -28.77 0.90
N SER A 200 6.12 -28.89 -0.17
CA SER A 200 5.21 -30.03 -0.41
C SER A 200 5.80 -31.10 -1.34
N THR A 201 7.00 -30.87 -1.89
CA THR A 201 7.68 -31.80 -2.81
C THR A 201 8.79 -32.61 -2.10
N SER A 202 8.89 -32.52 -0.77
CA SER A 202 9.91 -33.19 0.05
C SER A 202 9.32 -34.24 1.00
N LEU A 203 8.57 -35.21 0.45
CA LEU A 203 8.15 -36.45 1.10
C LEU A 203 8.28 -37.62 0.12
#